data_AF-A0A8X6WNI2-F1
#
_entry.id   AF-A0A8X6WNI2-F1
#
_cell.length_a   1.000
_cell.length_b   1.000
_cell.length_c   1.000
_cell.angle_alpha   90.00
_cell.angle_beta   90.00
_cell.angle_gamma   90.00
#
_symmetry.space_group_name_H-M   'P 1'
#
loop_
_entity.id
_entity.type
_entity.pdbx_description
1 polymer ?
#
loop_
_entity_poly.entity_id
_entity_poly.type
_entity_poly.pdbx_seq_one_letter_code
_entity_poly.pdbx_strand_id
1 'polypeptide(L)'
;MDFNRSIMELPDEVLYKICTLLNCPFDLLHFGNTCSRLRKISASSNLWWSMAFHWFKGLWVFMEDGSGEENARNWFLDILRLFCKRPIRTKLECVFSNGEMWPRVDNPRFRILVNMMRMAYSTEKEEHPAVLYEEWLYDIGLYKRLDPNIDFKEPTLEFNEDMVNQLSTLGQASERDLCRRKQPFKSLKYYIKRIETAEKSDMTNLFANSPCGSVCPLLISPFVNALAAETSGLQGLSICSSIVFEKHLQKHYKACTLSLPRVWEIVKLFCTIFVTETLDFLLTLSLNMSVRLRVIKIVEENLYDFKQSQFVLNHFELNIKSKDVAHDLAIFLRKYEGIDFAVDEIRSVFRNAINEEIYKVLFPPEPFNDFVTRINLTDSDLIGGDNFRQEMAAAAFVSGNGVLVTWHLIGRMRY
;
A
#
# COMPACT_ATOMS: atom_id res chain seq x y z
N MET A 1 -9.59 15.73 -44.47
CA MET A 1 -8.71 16.37 -43.48
C MET A 1 -7.78 15.29 -42.97
N ASP A 2 -6.53 15.30 -43.41
CA ASP A 2 -5.53 14.35 -42.93
C ASP A 2 -5.07 14.74 -41.53
N PHE A 3 -5.59 14.05 -40.52
CA PHE A 3 -5.08 14.11 -39.15
C PHE A 3 -3.91 13.12 -38.94
N ASN A 4 -3.01 13.01 -39.91
CA ASN A 4 -1.78 12.23 -39.76
C ASN A 4 -0.64 13.13 -39.24
N ARG A 5 -0.85 13.76 -38.08
CA ARG A 5 0.26 14.41 -37.35
C ARG A 5 0.80 13.44 -36.33
N SER A 6 2.07 13.07 -36.47
CA SER A 6 2.75 12.22 -35.50
C SER A 6 3.02 12.98 -34.21
N ILE A 7 2.97 12.31 -33.05
CA ILE A 7 3.45 12.87 -31.77
C ILE A 7 4.91 13.32 -31.89
N MET A 8 5.68 12.69 -32.79
CA MET A 8 7.07 13.02 -33.06
C MET A 8 7.27 14.36 -33.78
N GLU A 9 6.21 14.99 -34.26
CA GLU A 9 6.29 16.34 -34.86
C GLU A 9 6.13 17.45 -33.81
N LEU A 10 5.73 17.11 -32.58
CA LEU A 10 5.57 18.09 -31.51
C LEU A 10 6.93 18.64 -31.05
N PRO A 11 7.01 19.92 -30.63
CA PRO A 11 8.21 20.49 -30.00
C PRO A 11 8.60 19.76 -28.71
N ASP A 12 9.89 19.80 -28.35
CA ASP A 12 10.42 19.13 -27.15
C ASP A 12 9.76 19.65 -25.87
N GLU A 13 9.39 20.93 -25.79
CA GLU A 13 8.68 21.49 -24.64
C GLU A 13 7.27 20.91 -24.48
N VAL A 14 6.59 20.61 -25.60
CA VAL A 14 5.26 19.99 -25.58
C VAL A 14 5.38 18.52 -25.17
N LEU A 15 6.36 17.81 -25.72
CA LEU A 15 6.66 16.43 -25.33
C LEU A 15 7.05 16.33 -23.85
N TYR A 16 7.83 17.28 -23.34
CA TYR A 16 8.16 17.37 -21.92
C TYR A 16 6.90 17.58 -21.07
N LYS A 17 6.00 18.48 -21.48
CA LYS A 17 4.70 18.67 -20.79
C LYS A 17 3.86 17.40 -20.80
N ILE A 18 3.84 16.65 -21.91
CA ILE A 18 3.17 15.34 -21.95
C ILE A 18 3.80 14.39 -20.93
N CYS A 19 5.13 14.32 -20.84
CA CYS A 19 5.83 13.53 -19.83
C CYS A 19 5.46 13.94 -18.39
N THR A 20 5.22 15.23 -18.11
CA THR A 20 4.79 15.68 -16.77
C THR A 20 3.38 15.21 -16.38
N LEU A 21 2.56 14.80 -17.36
CA LEU A 21 1.21 14.26 -17.12
C LEU A 21 1.25 12.74 -16.88
N LEU A 22 2.36 12.07 -17.19
CA LEU A 22 2.54 10.65 -16.92
C LEU A 22 2.91 10.47 -15.45
N ASN A 23 1.91 10.19 -14.61
CA ASN A 23 2.07 10.00 -13.16
C ASN A 23 2.55 8.60 -12.76
N CYS A 24 2.81 7.73 -13.73
CA CYS A 24 3.29 6.36 -13.52
C CYS A 24 4.72 6.22 -14.09
N PRO A 25 5.70 5.74 -13.30
CA PRO A 25 7.08 5.61 -13.73
C PRO A 25 7.24 4.57 -14.85
N PHE A 26 6.37 3.56 -14.89
CA PHE A 26 6.34 2.57 -15.97
C PHE A 26 5.90 3.21 -17.28
N ASP A 27 4.84 4.01 -17.26
CA ASP A 27 4.34 4.69 -18.46
C ASP A 27 5.36 5.68 -18.99
N LEU A 28 6.01 6.45 -18.11
CA LEU A 28 7.10 7.37 -18.48
C LEU A 28 8.32 6.62 -19.06
N LEU A 29 8.68 5.46 -18.48
CA LEU A 29 9.77 4.63 -18.96
C LEU A 29 9.44 4.01 -20.33
N HIS A 30 8.24 3.46 -20.51
CA HIS A 30 7.77 2.89 -21.76
C HIS A 30 7.71 3.95 -22.87
N PHE A 31 7.13 5.11 -22.56
CA PHE A 31 7.09 6.26 -23.47
C PHE A 31 8.50 6.64 -23.93
N GLY A 32 9.43 6.81 -22.99
CA GLY A 32 10.84 7.12 -23.28
C GLY A 32 11.55 6.04 -24.10
N ASN A 33 11.24 4.76 -23.89
CA ASN A 33 11.89 3.67 -24.62
C ASN A 33 11.39 3.50 -26.07
N THR A 34 10.36 4.24 -26.49
CA THR A 34 9.82 4.18 -27.85
C THR A 34 10.84 4.66 -28.90
N CYS A 35 11.59 5.73 -28.61
CA CYS A 35 12.65 6.22 -29.50
C CYS A 35 13.69 7.07 -28.78
N SER A 36 14.82 7.34 -29.45
CA SER A 36 15.95 8.07 -28.88
C SER A 36 15.60 9.51 -28.45
N ARG A 37 14.73 10.20 -29.19
CA ARG A 37 14.30 11.57 -28.85
C ARG A 37 13.46 11.59 -27.58
N LEU A 38 12.44 10.74 -27.49
CA LEU A 38 11.60 10.62 -26.29
C LEU A 38 12.41 10.17 -25.08
N ARG A 39 13.39 9.27 -25.26
CA ARG A 39 14.31 8.86 -24.19
C ARG A 39 15.06 10.04 -23.59
N LYS A 40 15.54 10.99 -24.40
CA LYS A 40 16.26 12.18 -23.91
C LYS A 40 15.33 13.08 -23.09
N ILE A 41 14.11 13.29 -23.57
CA ILE A 41 13.12 14.15 -22.92
C ILE A 41 12.66 13.52 -21.60
N SER A 42 12.29 12.23 -21.63
CA SER A 42 11.81 11.50 -20.46
C SER A 42 12.89 11.23 -19.42
N ALA A 43 14.18 11.37 -19.75
CA ALA A 43 15.30 11.21 -18.82
C ALA A 43 15.60 12.45 -17.97
N SER A 44 14.87 13.56 -18.15
CA SER A 44 15.05 14.78 -17.36
C SER A 44 14.92 14.52 -15.86
N SER A 45 15.92 14.94 -15.08
CA SER A 45 15.95 14.77 -13.61
C SER A 45 14.67 15.27 -12.94
N ASN A 46 14.15 16.43 -13.40
CA ASN A 46 12.96 17.05 -12.85
C ASN A 46 11.71 16.15 -12.90
N LEU A 47 11.57 15.36 -13.97
CA LEU A 47 10.43 14.43 -14.12
C LEU A 47 10.50 13.33 -13.06
N TRP A 48 11.67 12.72 -12.90
CA TRP A 48 11.89 11.64 -11.94
C TRP A 48 11.87 12.13 -10.50
N TRP A 49 12.31 13.37 -10.26
CA TRP A 49 12.12 14.06 -8.98
C TRP A 49 10.64 14.23 -8.65
N SER A 50 9.86 14.82 -9.56
CA SER A 50 8.41 14.98 -9.35
C SER A 50 7.73 13.63 -9.14
N MET A 51 8.14 12.61 -9.88
CA MET A 51 7.64 11.24 -9.72
C MET A 51 7.98 10.66 -8.34
N ALA A 52 9.20 10.85 -7.84
CA ALA A 52 9.65 10.39 -6.52
C ALA A 52 8.76 10.94 -5.40
N PHE A 53 8.54 12.26 -5.38
CA PHE A 53 7.67 12.89 -4.39
C PHE A 53 6.20 12.52 -4.54
N HIS A 54 5.76 12.10 -5.72
CA HIS A 54 4.41 11.61 -5.92
C HIS A 54 4.25 10.17 -5.39
N TRP A 55 5.16 9.27 -5.79
CA TRP A 55 5.07 7.83 -5.50
C TRP A 55 5.49 7.45 -4.09
N PHE A 56 6.43 8.18 -3.48
CA PHE A 56 6.92 7.89 -2.12
C PHE A 56 6.37 8.86 -1.07
N LYS A 57 5.35 9.64 -1.42
CA LYS A 57 4.75 10.67 -0.57
C LYS A 57 4.42 10.12 0.83
N GLY A 58 5.07 10.68 1.87
CA GLY A 58 4.88 10.27 3.26
C GLY A 58 5.51 8.91 3.64
N LEU A 59 6.11 8.19 2.69
CA LEU A 59 6.71 6.86 2.89
C LEU A 59 8.24 6.86 2.92
N TRP A 60 8.87 7.99 2.57
CA TRP A 60 10.33 8.15 2.56
C TRP A 60 11.00 7.68 3.85
N VAL A 61 10.39 7.99 5.00
CA VAL A 61 10.90 7.65 6.33
C VAL A 61 11.00 6.14 6.58
N PHE A 62 10.16 5.33 5.92
CA PHE A 62 10.12 3.88 6.10
C PHE A 62 10.95 3.10 5.08
N MET A 63 11.56 3.78 4.11
CA MET A 63 12.44 3.11 3.15
C MET A 63 13.72 2.65 3.89
N GLU A 64 13.95 1.33 3.92
CA GLU A 64 15.09 0.71 4.62
C GLU A 64 16.38 0.76 3.78
N ASP A 65 16.28 0.42 2.49
CA ASP A 65 17.41 0.32 1.55
C ASP A 65 17.34 1.42 0.49
N GLY A 66 18.13 2.48 0.64
CA GLY A 66 18.31 3.49 -0.40
C GLY A 66 19.36 3.09 -1.43
N SER A 67 19.18 3.50 -2.69
CA SER A 67 20.26 3.47 -3.68
C SER A 67 21.18 4.67 -3.48
N GLY A 68 22.50 4.48 -3.61
CA GLY A 68 23.50 5.57 -3.65
C GLY A 68 23.65 6.21 -5.04
N GLU A 69 22.79 5.85 -5.99
CA GLU A 69 22.80 6.42 -7.34
C GLU A 69 22.33 7.88 -7.33
N GLU A 70 23.17 8.78 -7.87
CA GLU A 70 22.92 10.22 -7.88
C GLU A 70 21.96 10.64 -9.01
N ASN A 71 21.93 9.88 -10.11
CA ASN A 71 21.01 10.16 -11.20
C ASN A 71 19.56 9.82 -10.77
N ALA A 72 18.69 10.84 -10.72
CA ALA A 72 17.32 10.69 -10.22
C ALA A 72 16.52 9.57 -10.90
N ARG A 73 16.68 9.38 -12.22
CA ARG A 73 16.01 8.30 -12.94
C ARG A 73 16.51 6.94 -12.47
N ASN A 74 17.82 6.74 -12.49
CA ASN A 74 18.41 5.45 -12.14
C ASN A 74 18.15 5.12 -10.66
N TRP A 75 18.27 6.11 -9.77
CA TRP A 75 17.91 5.96 -8.36
C TRP A 75 16.49 5.44 -8.20
N PHE A 76 15.51 6.12 -8.83
CA PHE A 76 14.12 5.72 -8.75
C PHE A 76 13.92 4.29 -9.28
N LEU A 77 14.57 3.94 -10.40
CA LEU A 77 14.50 2.58 -10.96
C LEU A 77 15.14 1.52 -10.04
N ASP A 78 16.22 1.85 -9.33
CA ASP A 78 16.84 0.94 -8.36
C ASP A 78 15.92 0.72 -7.15
N ILE A 79 15.30 1.79 -6.64
CA ILE A 79 14.27 1.68 -5.61
C ILE A 79 13.12 0.79 -6.11
N LEU A 80 12.62 1.01 -7.33
CA LEU A 80 11.58 0.15 -7.90
C LEU A 80 12.02 -1.32 -7.96
N ARG A 81 13.28 -1.61 -8.32
CA ARG A 81 13.80 -2.98 -8.35
C ARG A 81 13.82 -3.63 -6.98
N LEU A 82 14.18 -2.89 -5.93
CA LEU A 82 14.15 -3.37 -4.55
C LEU A 82 12.72 -3.77 -4.15
N PHE A 83 11.73 -2.94 -4.48
CA PHE A 83 10.31 -3.20 -4.18
C PHE A 83 9.60 -4.11 -5.18
N CYS A 84 10.25 -4.49 -6.28
CA CYS A 84 9.70 -5.42 -7.27
C CYS A 84 10.05 -6.89 -6.95
N LYS A 85 10.81 -7.16 -5.88
CA LYS A 85 11.16 -8.52 -5.47
C LYS A 85 9.90 -9.33 -5.20
N ARG A 86 9.84 -10.50 -5.83
CA ARG A 86 8.73 -11.44 -5.67
C ARG A 86 8.76 -12.06 -4.26
N PRO A 87 7.60 -12.20 -3.58
CA PRO A 87 7.56 -12.99 -2.35
C PRO A 87 7.92 -14.45 -2.66
N ILE A 88 9.02 -14.94 -2.06
CA ILE A 88 9.63 -16.25 -2.33
C ILE A 88 8.63 -17.40 -2.21
N ARG A 89 7.64 -17.26 -1.32
CA ARG A 89 6.78 -18.37 -0.92
C ARG A 89 5.52 -18.51 -1.76
N THR A 90 5.19 -17.53 -2.61
CA THR A 90 3.88 -17.44 -3.25
C THR A 90 3.73 -18.30 -4.50
N LYS A 91 2.64 -19.07 -4.57
CA LYS A 91 2.41 -20.05 -5.64
C LYS A 91 2.37 -19.37 -7.02
N LEU A 92 3.02 -20.00 -7.99
CA LEU A 92 3.12 -19.53 -9.37
C LEU A 92 1.86 -19.84 -10.18
N GLU A 93 1.21 -20.94 -9.88
CA GLU A 93 0.06 -21.43 -10.62
C GLU A 93 -0.82 -22.33 -9.76
N CYS A 94 -2.09 -22.45 -10.11
CA CYS A 94 -3.02 -23.45 -9.59
C CYS A 94 -3.49 -24.29 -10.77
N VAL A 95 -3.42 -25.63 -10.70
CA VAL A 95 -3.80 -26.50 -11.82
C VAL A 95 -4.86 -27.47 -11.32
N PHE A 96 -6.06 -27.40 -11.89
CA PHE A 96 -7.17 -28.27 -11.53
C PHE A 96 -7.25 -29.45 -12.50
N SER A 97 -7.69 -30.59 -11.97
CA SER A 97 -7.86 -31.85 -12.69
C SER A 97 -8.83 -31.79 -13.88
N ASN A 98 -9.73 -30.80 -13.90
CA ASN A 98 -10.67 -30.55 -15.00
C ASN A 98 -10.07 -29.69 -16.14
N GLY A 99 -8.75 -29.43 -16.10
CA GLY A 99 -8.04 -28.65 -17.11
C GLY A 99 -8.02 -27.14 -16.87
N GLU A 100 -8.80 -26.62 -15.92
CA GLU A 100 -8.72 -25.20 -15.57
C GLU A 100 -7.37 -24.88 -14.90
N MET A 101 -6.75 -23.77 -15.29
CA MET A 101 -5.45 -23.35 -14.75
C MET A 101 -5.47 -21.89 -14.35
N TRP A 102 -4.87 -21.58 -13.20
CA TRP A 102 -4.70 -20.24 -12.66
C TRP A 102 -3.23 -19.85 -12.61
N PRO A 103 -2.59 -19.41 -13.70
CA PRO A 103 -1.26 -18.81 -13.64
C PRO A 103 -1.29 -17.44 -12.94
N ARG A 104 -0.29 -17.17 -12.09
CA ARG A 104 -0.11 -15.88 -11.43
C ARG A 104 0.25 -14.81 -12.47
N VAL A 105 -0.46 -13.70 -12.43
CA VAL A 105 -0.16 -12.49 -13.19
C VAL A 105 1.01 -11.78 -12.50
N ASP A 106 2.21 -11.93 -13.07
CA ASP A 106 3.41 -11.31 -12.52
C ASP A 106 3.63 -9.92 -13.10
N ASN A 107 3.02 -8.91 -12.46
CA ASN A 107 3.14 -7.51 -12.88
C ASN A 107 4.07 -6.73 -11.93
N PRO A 108 5.22 -6.22 -12.41
CA PRO A 108 6.13 -5.36 -11.64
C PRO A 108 5.45 -4.16 -10.98
N ARG A 109 4.54 -3.47 -11.68
CA ARG A 109 3.78 -2.33 -11.16
C ARG A 109 2.95 -2.73 -9.97
N PHE A 110 2.19 -3.83 -10.11
CA PHE A 110 1.35 -4.35 -9.04
C PHE A 110 2.19 -4.71 -7.80
N ARG A 111 3.32 -5.41 -7.97
CA ARG A 111 4.21 -5.77 -6.85
C ARG A 111 4.70 -4.56 -6.06
N ILE A 112 5.11 -3.51 -6.76
CA ILE A 112 5.59 -2.29 -6.11
C ILE A 112 4.46 -1.61 -5.34
N LEU A 113 3.27 -1.50 -5.93
CA LEU A 113 2.11 -0.91 -5.25
C LEU A 113 1.74 -1.69 -3.98
N VAL A 114 1.74 -3.03 -4.03
CA VAL A 114 1.51 -3.89 -2.87
C VAL A 114 2.58 -3.67 -1.79
N ASN A 115 3.86 -3.59 -2.16
CA ASN A 115 4.93 -3.36 -1.18
C ASN A 115 4.90 -1.95 -0.58
N MET A 116 4.57 -0.92 -1.36
CA MET A 116 4.34 0.45 -0.85
C MET A 116 3.17 0.48 0.12
N MET A 117 2.09 -0.23 -0.20
CA MET A 117 0.94 -0.39 0.68
C MET A 117 1.34 -1.10 1.98
N ARG A 118 2.15 -2.17 1.94
CA ARG A 118 2.65 -2.84 3.15
C ARG A 118 3.43 -1.89 4.05
N MET A 119 4.31 -1.07 3.49
CA MET A 119 5.02 -0.04 4.25
C MET A 119 4.07 0.97 4.90
N ALA A 120 3.01 1.39 4.20
CA ALA A 120 2.01 2.30 4.75
C ALA A 120 1.18 1.69 5.90
N TYR A 121 1.21 0.37 6.08
CA TYR A 121 0.53 -0.39 7.13
C TYR A 121 1.48 -1.00 8.16
N SER A 122 2.79 -0.70 8.13
CA SER A 122 3.65 -1.03 9.25
C SER A 122 3.11 -0.30 10.48
N THR A 123 2.75 -1.03 11.54
CA THR A 123 2.26 -0.49 12.81
C THR A 123 3.31 -0.65 13.91
N GLU A 124 3.33 0.23 14.90
CA GLU A 124 4.17 0.10 16.09
C GLU A 124 3.84 -1.18 16.86
N LYS A 125 4.88 -1.93 17.24
CA LYS A 125 4.79 -3.28 17.82
C LYS A 125 4.09 -3.35 19.18
N GLU A 126 3.86 -2.21 19.84
CA GLU A 126 3.65 -2.16 21.29
C GLU A 126 2.25 -1.72 21.74
N GLU A 127 1.45 -1.04 20.90
CA GLU A 127 0.23 -0.36 21.39
C GLU A 127 -1.12 -1.00 21.01
N HIS A 128 -1.19 -1.92 20.03
CA HIS A 128 -2.47 -2.54 19.67
C HIS A 128 -2.70 -3.89 20.37
N PRO A 129 -3.74 -4.05 21.22
CA PRO A 129 -3.95 -5.26 22.05
C PRO A 129 -4.20 -6.54 21.24
N ALA A 130 -4.53 -6.40 19.95
CA ALA A 130 -4.82 -7.53 19.06
C ALA A 130 -3.60 -8.05 18.28
N VAL A 131 -2.44 -7.37 18.23
CA VAL A 131 -1.47 -7.65 17.16
C VAL A 131 -0.15 -8.21 17.71
N LEU A 132 0.03 -9.52 17.56
CA LEU A 132 1.34 -10.18 17.76
C LEU A 132 2.26 -10.08 16.53
N TYR A 133 1.87 -9.41 15.44
CA TYR A 133 2.65 -9.43 14.19
C TYR A 133 2.79 -8.08 13.48
N GLU A 134 3.94 -7.90 12.86
CA GLU A 134 4.50 -6.66 12.32
C GLU A 134 3.81 -6.14 11.04
N GLU A 135 2.88 -6.90 10.43
CA GLU A 135 2.35 -6.63 9.09
C GLU A 135 0.83 -6.90 8.97
N TRP A 136 0.04 -5.87 8.67
CA TRP A 136 -1.42 -6.01 8.47
C TRP A 136 -1.79 -6.70 7.14
N LEU A 137 -0.93 -6.57 6.13
CA LEU A 137 -1.09 -7.15 4.79
C LEU A 137 0.13 -8.03 4.48
N TYR A 138 -0.08 -9.34 4.33
CA TYR A 138 1.03 -10.29 4.15
C TYR A 138 1.44 -10.44 2.67
N ASP A 139 0.47 -10.72 1.78
CA ASP A 139 0.67 -10.69 0.32
C ASP A 139 -0.68 -10.42 -0.38
N ILE A 140 -0.61 -10.14 -1.69
CA ILE A 140 -1.74 -10.13 -2.61
C ILE A 140 -1.33 -10.78 -3.93
N GLY A 141 -2.17 -11.68 -4.43
CA GLY A 141 -1.90 -12.49 -5.60
C GLY A 141 -2.99 -12.29 -6.63
N LEU A 142 -2.59 -12.01 -7.87
CA LEU A 142 -3.50 -11.97 -9.00
C LEU A 142 -3.24 -13.17 -9.89
N TYR A 143 -4.29 -13.84 -10.33
CA TYR A 143 -4.20 -14.99 -11.23
C TYR A 143 -5.20 -14.82 -12.36
N LYS A 144 -4.81 -15.24 -13.56
CA LYS A 144 -5.71 -15.31 -14.72
C LYS A 144 -6.33 -16.69 -14.75
N ARG A 145 -7.61 -16.83 -15.12
CA ARG A 145 -8.22 -18.14 -15.37
C ARG A 145 -8.01 -18.52 -16.83
N LEU A 146 -7.35 -19.65 -17.08
CA LEU A 146 -7.23 -20.28 -18.38
C LEU A 146 -8.15 -21.49 -18.42
N ASP A 147 -8.84 -21.68 -19.54
CA ASP A 147 -9.82 -22.76 -19.75
C ASP A 147 -10.83 -22.89 -18.59
N PRO A 148 -11.61 -21.82 -18.29
CA PRO A 148 -12.51 -21.80 -17.16
C PRO A 148 -13.62 -22.85 -17.33
N ASN A 149 -13.56 -23.91 -16.53
CA ASN A 149 -14.49 -25.04 -16.55
C ASN A 149 -15.29 -25.16 -15.24
N ILE A 150 -14.94 -24.39 -14.22
CA ILE A 150 -15.62 -24.35 -12.92
C ILE A 150 -16.54 -23.12 -12.88
N ASP A 151 -17.83 -23.36 -12.63
CA ASP A 151 -18.76 -22.28 -12.34
C ASP A 151 -18.77 -21.97 -10.83
N PHE A 152 -17.98 -20.99 -10.42
CA PHE A 152 -17.93 -20.52 -9.03
C PHE A 152 -19.19 -19.73 -8.61
N LYS A 153 -19.99 -19.25 -9.57
CA LYS A 153 -21.24 -18.56 -9.27
C LYS A 153 -22.27 -19.49 -8.65
N GLU A 154 -22.25 -20.78 -9.03
CA GLU A 154 -23.18 -21.80 -8.59
C GLU A 154 -23.18 -21.95 -7.05
N PRO A 155 -24.29 -21.61 -6.36
CA PRO A 155 -24.38 -21.73 -4.90
C PRO A 155 -24.22 -23.16 -4.38
N THR A 156 -24.59 -24.14 -5.19
CA THR A 156 -24.51 -25.57 -4.84
C THR A 156 -23.18 -26.22 -5.23
N LEU A 157 -22.18 -25.43 -5.67
CA LEU A 157 -20.86 -25.94 -6.03
C LEU A 157 -20.19 -26.68 -4.86
N GLU A 158 -19.98 -27.98 -5.03
CA GLU A 158 -19.18 -28.79 -4.12
C GLU A 158 -17.73 -28.87 -4.60
N PHE A 159 -16.79 -28.58 -3.70
CA PHE A 159 -15.36 -28.72 -4.01
C PHE A 159 -14.93 -30.19 -3.90
N ASN A 160 -14.51 -30.76 -5.03
CA ASN A 160 -13.89 -32.08 -5.03
C ASN A 160 -12.51 -32.05 -4.34
N GLU A 161 -11.94 -33.23 -4.06
CA GLU A 161 -10.68 -33.35 -3.33
C GLU A 161 -9.51 -32.62 -4.00
N ASP A 162 -9.43 -32.67 -5.33
CA ASP A 162 -8.40 -31.97 -6.09
C ASP A 162 -8.53 -30.44 -5.96
N MET A 163 -9.73 -29.89 -6.13
CA MET A 163 -10.01 -28.47 -5.94
C MET A 163 -9.64 -28.02 -4.53
N VAL A 164 -10.03 -28.81 -3.51
CA VAL A 164 -9.70 -28.53 -2.11
C VAL A 164 -8.18 -28.50 -1.91
N ASN A 165 -7.45 -29.47 -2.45
CA ASN A 165 -6.00 -29.52 -2.34
C ASN A 165 -5.35 -28.31 -3.01
N GLN A 166 -5.71 -28.02 -4.26
CA GLN A 166 -5.18 -26.91 -5.03
C GLN A 166 -5.47 -25.55 -4.36
N LEU A 167 -6.72 -25.29 -3.98
CA LEU A 167 -7.13 -24.06 -3.29
C LEU A 167 -6.45 -23.92 -1.92
N SER A 168 -6.28 -25.01 -1.17
CA SER A 168 -5.58 -24.96 0.12
C SER A 168 -4.10 -24.57 -0.01
N THR A 169 -3.44 -25.02 -1.07
CA THR A 169 -2.04 -24.64 -1.34
C THR A 169 -1.91 -23.20 -1.82
N LEU A 170 -2.93 -22.69 -2.54
CA LEU A 170 -3.03 -21.28 -2.91
C LEU A 170 -3.18 -20.42 -1.66
N GLY A 171 -3.90 -20.91 -0.66
CA GLY A 171 -4.14 -20.21 0.59
C GLY A 171 -2.88 -19.89 1.39
N GLN A 172 -1.78 -20.66 1.29
CA GLN A 172 -0.49 -20.54 2.04
C GLN A 172 -0.56 -20.38 3.57
N ALA A 173 -1.74 -20.07 4.06
CA ALA A 173 -2.13 -19.87 5.43
C ALA A 173 -2.31 -21.17 6.13
N SER A 174 -2.34 -22.28 5.41
CA SER A 174 -2.19 -23.60 5.99
C SER A 174 -1.00 -23.73 6.95
N GLU A 175 0.17 -23.19 6.60
CA GLU A 175 1.39 -23.31 7.41
C GLU A 175 1.37 -22.40 8.65
N ARG A 176 0.68 -21.25 8.57
CA ARG A 176 0.59 -20.27 9.66
C ARG A 176 -0.73 -20.33 10.43
N ASP A 177 -1.72 -21.05 9.92
CA ASP A 177 -3.01 -21.24 10.58
C ASP A 177 -2.81 -22.08 11.83
N LEU A 178 -3.11 -21.48 12.98
CA LEU A 178 -3.04 -22.12 14.29
C LEU A 178 -3.96 -23.33 14.36
N CYS A 179 -5.16 -23.25 13.78
CA CYS A 179 -6.12 -24.36 13.80
C CYS A 179 -5.56 -25.56 13.06
N ARG A 180 -5.03 -25.37 11.84
CA ARG A 180 -4.37 -26.45 11.10
C ARG A 180 -3.12 -26.96 11.78
N ARG A 181 -2.27 -26.10 12.37
CA ARG A 181 -1.09 -26.56 13.13
C ARG A 181 -1.47 -27.37 14.37
N LYS A 182 -2.56 -27.02 15.07
CA LYS A 182 -3.09 -27.77 16.21
C LYS A 182 -3.85 -29.04 15.80
N GLN A 183 -4.39 -29.09 14.58
CA GLN A 183 -5.19 -30.20 14.05
C GLN A 183 -4.70 -30.63 12.66
N PRO A 184 -3.46 -31.13 12.52
CA PRO A 184 -2.86 -31.42 11.21
C PRO A 184 -3.57 -32.52 10.43
N PHE A 185 -4.38 -33.35 11.10
CA PHE A 185 -5.14 -34.45 10.51
C PHE A 185 -6.57 -34.06 10.07
N LYS A 186 -7.02 -32.83 10.37
CA LYS A 186 -8.35 -32.36 9.94
C LYS A 186 -8.36 -32.18 8.43
N SER A 187 -9.39 -32.71 7.77
CA SER A 187 -9.51 -32.60 6.31
C SER A 187 -9.58 -31.14 5.84
N LEU A 188 -8.88 -30.86 4.74
CA LEU A 188 -8.80 -29.53 4.13
C LEU A 188 -10.15 -29.01 3.64
N LYS A 189 -11.10 -29.90 3.38
CA LYS A 189 -12.46 -29.55 2.96
C LYS A 189 -13.21 -28.68 3.96
N TYR A 190 -12.81 -28.72 5.24
CA TYR A 190 -13.40 -27.89 6.29
C TYR A 190 -12.84 -26.45 6.31
N TYR A 191 -11.78 -26.17 5.54
CA TYR A 191 -11.14 -24.86 5.45
C TYR A 191 -11.48 -24.14 4.15
N ILE A 192 -11.84 -24.89 3.10
CA ILE A 192 -12.20 -24.34 1.80
C ILE A 192 -13.72 -24.21 1.72
N LYS A 193 -14.22 -22.98 1.71
CA LYS A 193 -15.65 -22.71 1.75
C LYS A 193 -16.03 -21.59 0.80
N ARG A 194 -17.02 -21.85 -0.07
CA ARG A 194 -17.67 -20.82 -0.87
C ARG A 194 -18.55 -20.00 0.07
N ILE A 195 -18.40 -18.68 0.04
CA ILE A 195 -19.16 -17.77 0.91
C ILE A 195 -20.33 -17.20 0.15
N GLU A 196 -20.07 -16.30 -0.80
CA GLU A 196 -21.10 -15.55 -1.50
C GLU A 196 -20.59 -15.10 -2.87
N THR A 197 -21.52 -14.76 -3.76
CA THR A 197 -21.24 -14.12 -5.03
C THR A 197 -21.89 -12.75 -5.06
N ALA A 198 -21.12 -11.73 -5.41
CA ALA A 198 -21.59 -10.36 -5.58
C ALA A 198 -21.40 -9.93 -7.03
N GLU A 199 -22.18 -8.93 -7.43
CA GLU A 199 -21.95 -8.24 -8.70
C GLU A 199 -20.71 -7.34 -8.61
N LYS A 200 -20.11 -7.02 -9.76
CA LYS A 200 -18.88 -6.20 -9.87
C LYS A 200 -18.97 -4.87 -9.12
N SER A 201 -20.13 -4.22 -9.14
CA SER A 201 -20.36 -2.93 -8.46
C SER A 201 -20.44 -3.04 -6.94
N ASP A 202 -20.56 -4.25 -6.39
CA ASP A 202 -20.94 -4.48 -4.99
C ASP A 202 -20.00 -5.48 -4.29
N MET A 203 -18.75 -5.59 -4.77
CA MET A 203 -17.70 -6.48 -4.22
C MET A 203 -17.44 -6.27 -2.72
N THR A 204 -17.79 -5.11 -2.18
CA THR A 204 -17.63 -4.75 -0.77
C THR A 204 -18.42 -5.64 0.16
N ASN A 205 -19.56 -6.16 -0.30
CA ASN A 205 -20.43 -7.09 0.45
C ASN A 205 -19.78 -8.46 0.67
N LEU A 206 -18.77 -8.81 -0.13
CA LEU A 206 -18.04 -10.07 0.03
C LEU A 206 -17.10 -10.06 1.24
N PHE A 207 -16.85 -8.90 1.86
CA PHE A 207 -15.97 -8.76 3.01
C PHE A 207 -16.79 -8.66 4.29
N ALA A 208 -16.24 -9.16 5.39
CA ALA A 208 -16.90 -9.05 6.67
C ALA A 208 -17.04 -7.59 7.09
N ASN A 209 -18.23 -7.19 7.52
CA ASN A 209 -18.47 -5.90 8.13
C ASN A 209 -18.03 -5.95 9.61
N SER A 210 -17.22 -4.97 10.02
CA SER A 210 -16.95 -4.67 11.42
C SER A 210 -17.73 -3.42 11.85
N PRO A 211 -17.80 -3.11 13.16
CA PRO A 211 -18.33 -1.83 13.64
C PRO A 211 -17.65 -0.60 13.00
N CYS A 212 -16.42 -0.77 12.49
CA CYS A 212 -15.63 0.27 11.84
C CYS A 212 -15.70 0.23 10.29
N GLY A 213 -16.51 -0.67 9.71
CA GLY A 213 -16.63 -0.89 8.26
C GLY A 213 -16.08 -2.22 7.78
N SER A 214 -16.04 -2.41 6.46
CA SER A 214 -15.53 -3.63 5.80
C SER A 214 -14.03 -3.80 6.05
N VAL A 215 -13.60 -4.97 6.53
CA VAL A 215 -12.20 -5.19 6.94
C VAL A 215 -11.31 -5.71 5.79
N CYS A 216 -11.37 -5.01 4.66
CA CYS A 216 -10.44 -5.23 3.56
C CYS A 216 -9.51 -4.02 3.41
N PRO A 217 -8.20 -4.12 3.72
CA PRO A 217 -7.26 -3.05 3.48
C PRO A 217 -7.12 -2.68 2.00
N LEU A 218 -7.70 -3.44 1.06
CA LEU A 218 -7.70 -3.13 -0.37
C LEU A 218 -8.94 -2.40 -0.87
N LEU A 219 -10.11 -2.59 -0.24
CA LEU A 219 -11.39 -2.11 -0.80
C LEU A 219 -12.03 -0.96 -0.03
N ILE A 220 -11.95 -0.92 1.31
CA ILE A 220 -12.60 0.13 2.11
C ILE A 220 -11.72 0.47 3.32
N SER A 221 -11.74 1.75 3.71
CA SER A 221 -11.12 2.26 4.93
C SER A 221 -11.59 1.45 6.14
N PRO A 222 -10.70 0.85 6.94
CA PRO A 222 -11.09 0.21 8.20
C PRO A 222 -11.63 1.22 9.25
N PHE A 223 -11.80 2.50 8.91
CA PHE A 223 -12.03 3.58 9.86
C PHE A 223 -13.22 4.49 9.53
N VAL A 224 -14.18 4.06 8.69
CA VAL A 224 -15.37 4.88 8.33
C VAL A 224 -16.14 5.37 9.58
N ASN A 225 -16.03 4.66 10.71
CA ASN A 225 -16.62 5.06 12.00
C ASN A 225 -15.66 5.00 13.21
N ALA A 226 -14.35 4.90 13.01
CA ALA A 226 -13.39 4.78 14.13
C ALA A 226 -12.98 6.14 14.72
N LEU A 227 -13.93 7.07 14.86
CA LEU A 227 -13.76 8.34 15.56
C LEU A 227 -13.26 8.18 17.02
N ALA A 228 -13.23 6.95 17.56
CA ALA A 228 -12.95 6.67 18.95
C ALA A 228 -11.49 6.32 19.30
N ALA A 229 -10.59 6.01 18.35
CA ALA A 229 -9.20 5.68 18.68
C ALA A 229 -8.22 6.08 17.57
N GLU A 230 -7.24 6.92 17.92
CA GLU A 230 -6.08 7.22 17.06
C GLU A 230 -5.11 6.03 17.12
N THR A 231 -5.15 5.16 16.10
CA THR A 231 -4.47 3.87 16.03
C THR A 231 -3.09 3.92 15.39
N SER A 232 -2.83 4.88 14.50
CA SER A 232 -1.54 4.99 13.80
C SER A 232 -0.44 5.62 14.67
N GLY A 233 -0.78 6.19 15.84
CA GLY A 233 0.18 6.66 16.83
C GLY A 233 1.30 7.55 16.28
N LEU A 234 2.54 7.27 16.71
CA LEU A 234 3.73 8.04 16.33
C LEU A 234 4.18 7.77 14.89
N GLN A 235 3.94 6.58 14.34
CA GLN A 235 4.22 6.30 12.93
C GLN A 235 3.33 7.12 12.01
N GLY A 236 2.05 7.27 12.35
CA GLY A 236 1.15 8.17 11.63
C GLY A 236 1.61 9.63 11.71
N LEU A 237 2.14 10.05 12.86
CA LEU A 237 2.77 11.37 13.00
C LEU A 237 4.01 11.51 12.10
N SER A 238 4.84 10.48 11.99
CA SER A 238 6.02 10.42 11.10
C SER A 238 5.63 10.56 9.62
N ILE A 239 4.55 9.92 9.20
CA ILE A 239 3.98 10.06 7.86
C ILE A 239 3.54 11.52 7.62
N CYS A 240 2.81 12.09 8.57
CA CYS A 240 2.30 13.46 8.47
C CYS A 240 3.46 14.48 8.41
N SER A 241 4.49 14.30 9.24
CA SER A 241 5.67 15.16 9.25
C SER A 241 6.47 15.04 7.95
N SER A 242 6.65 13.82 7.42
CA SER A 242 7.26 13.58 6.10
C SER A 242 6.54 14.35 5.01
N ILE A 243 5.21 14.26 4.93
CA ILE A 243 4.44 14.99 3.90
C ILE A 243 4.65 16.50 3.98
N VAL A 244 4.61 17.06 5.19
CA VAL A 244 4.74 18.51 5.38
C VAL A 244 6.16 18.94 5.03
N PHE A 245 7.15 18.20 5.51
CA PHE A 245 8.55 18.49 5.25
C PHE A 245 8.92 18.35 3.77
N GLU A 246 8.39 17.34 3.08
CA GLU A 246 8.50 17.17 1.63
C GLU A 246 8.02 18.41 0.86
N LYS A 247 6.91 19.04 1.29
CA LYS A 247 6.42 20.29 0.67
C LYS A 247 7.40 21.44 0.86
N HIS A 248 8.05 21.54 2.02
CA HIS A 248 9.10 22.55 2.21
C HIS A 248 10.28 22.26 1.29
N LEU A 249 10.74 21.01 1.20
CA LEU A 249 11.83 20.64 0.30
C LEU A 249 11.50 21.01 -1.16
N GLN A 250 10.30 20.70 -1.64
CA GLN A 250 9.87 21.04 -3.00
C GLN A 250 9.77 22.55 -3.27
N LYS A 251 9.39 23.35 -2.27
CA LYS A 251 9.31 24.82 -2.41
C LYS A 251 10.69 25.47 -2.44
N HIS A 252 11.62 24.97 -1.62
CA HIS A 252 12.91 25.60 -1.38
C HIS A 252 14.01 25.07 -2.31
N TYR A 253 13.89 23.86 -2.83
CA TYR A 253 14.94 23.20 -3.63
C TYR A 253 14.43 22.82 -5.01
N LYS A 254 15.31 23.03 -6.00
CA LYS A 254 15.09 22.55 -7.36
C LYS A 254 15.65 21.13 -7.48
N ALA A 255 15.12 20.34 -8.40
CA ALA A 255 15.52 18.95 -8.66
C ALA A 255 16.99 18.75 -9.12
N CYS A 256 17.81 19.80 -9.16
CA CYS A 256 19.24 19.78 -9.49
C CYS A 256 20.15 20.22 -8.34
N THR A 257 19.60 20.71 -7.21
CA THR A 257 20.41 21.19 -6.08
C THR A 257 20.69 20.10 -5.04
N LEU A 258 19.80 19.12 -4.94
CA LEU A 258 19.95 17.94 -4.09
C LEU A 258 19.71 16.70 -4.96
N SER A 259 20.35 15.59 -4.63
CA SER A 259 20.05 14.29 -5.23
C SER A 259 18.95 13.58 -4.46
N LEU A 260 18.25 12.64 -5.12
CA LEU A 260 17.20 11.85 -4.47
C LEU A 260 17.70 11.00 -3.29
N PRO A 261 18.90 10.35 -3.34
CA PRO A 261 19.48 9.72 -2.15
C PRO A 261 19.58 10.69 -0.99
N ARG A 262 20.09 11.90 -1.24
CA ARG A 262 20.28 12.91 -0.20
C ARG A 262 18.95 13.38 0.39
N VAL A 263 17.94 13.57 -0.45
CA VAL A 263 16.57 13.88 0.02
C VAL A 263 16.04 12.81 0.93
N TRP A 264 16.16 11.54 0.54
CA TRP A 264 15.71 10.42 1.35
C TRP A 264 16.39 10.41 2.72
N GLU A 265 17.72 10.59 2.78
CA GLU A 265 18.47 10.70 4.03
C GLU A 265 17.97 11.85 4.91
N ILE A 266 17.79 13.03 4.33
CA ILE A 266 17.31 14.23 5.04
C ILE A 266 15.91 13.97 5.61
N VAL A 267 14.97 13.51 4.78
CA VAL A 267 13.58 13.28 5.20
C VAL A 267 13.54 12.25 6.31
N LYS A 268 14.25 11.12 6.14
CA LYS A 268 14.32 10.06 7.15
C LYS A 268 14.86 10.60 8.47
N LEU A 269 16.03 11.24 8.46
CA LEU A 269 16.68 11.73 9.68
C LEU A 269 15.87 12.83 10.37
N PHE A 270 15.37 13.80 9.60
CA PHE A 270 14.54 14.89 10.13
C PHE A 270 13.26 14.34 10.77
N CYS A 271 12.52 13.47 10.08
CA CYS A 271 11.24 12.97 10.60
C CYS A 271 11.44 12.09 11.83
N THR A 272 12.49 11.25 11.86
CA THR A 272 12.85 10.48 13.05
C THR A 272 13.13 11.40 14.24
N ILE A 273 14.02 12.39 14.09
CA ILE A 273 14.38 13.31 15.18
C ILE A 273 13.18 14.15 15.61
N PHE A 274 12.39 14.66 14.66
CA PHE A 274 11.21 15.45 14.95
C PHE A 274 10.19 14.67 15.77
N VAL A 275 9.93 13.41 15.41
CA VAL A 275 9.00 12.54 16.15
C VAL A 275 9.56 12.21 17.53
N THR A 276 10.86 11.92 17.66
CA THR A 276 11.51 11.68 18.96
C THR A 276 11.44 12.90 19.88
N GLU A 277 11.81 14.09 19.39
CA GLU A 277 11.71 15.34 20.15
C GLU A 277 10.26 15.63 20.57
N THR A 278 9.31 15.36 19.67
CA THR A 278 7.89 15.49 19.99
C THR A 278 7.49 14.50 21.09
N LEU A 279 7.88 13.23 20.99
CA LEU A 279 7.59 12.21 21.99
C LEU A 279 8.14 12.56 23.38
N ASP A 280 9.40 12.96 23.45
CA ASP A 280 10.05 13.36 24.71
C ASP A 280 9.28 14.49 25.39
N PHE A 281 8.74 15.43 24.61
CA PHE A 281 7.90 16.50 25.12
C PHE A 281 6.47 16.03 25.45
N LEU A 282 5.89 15.13 24.64
CA LEU A 282 4.56 14.56 24.87
C LEU A 282 4.45 13.84 26.22
N LEU A 283 5.53 13.21 26.69
CA LEU A 283 5.60 12.55 28.00
C LEU A 283 5.43 13.53 29.18
N THR A 284 5.60 14.83 28.95
CA THR A 284 5.42 15.89 29.96
C THR A 284 3.99 16.44 30.01
N LEU A 285 3.14 16.09 29.03
CA LEU A 285 1.76 16.56 28.89
C LEU A 285 0.76 15.50 29.40
N SER A 286 -0.46 15.93 29.76
CA SER A 286 -1.53 15.02 30.22
C SER A 286 -1.78 13.88 29.22
N LEU A 287 -1.81 12.64 29.74
CA LEU A 287 -2.06 11.41 28.99
C LEU A 287 -3.49 11.29 28.42
N ASN A 288 -4.42 12.18 28.81
CA ASN A 288 -5.84 12.09 28.43
C ASN A 288 -6.18 12.71 27.07
N MET A 289 -5.18 13.10 26.26
CA MET A 289 -5.38 13.73 24.95
C MET A 289 -4.75 12.89 23.83
N SER A 290 -5.37 12.91 22.64
CA SER A 290 -4.83 12.28 21.44
C SER A 290 -3.46 12.88 21.05
N VAL A 291 -2.61 12.13 20.34
CA VAL A 291 -1.32 12.61 19.83
C VAL A 291 -1.54 13.85 18.96
N ARG A 292 -2.53 13.82 18.06
CA ARG A 292 -2.94 14.99 17.25
C ARG A 292 -3.13 16.25 18.09
N LEU A 293 -3.97 16.19 19.12
CA LEU A 293 -4.31 17.36 19.93
C LEU A 293 -3.10 17.85 20.74
N ARG A 294 -2.29 16.93 21.24
CA ARG A 294 -1.06 17.29 21.96
C ARG A 294 -0.06 17.99 21.03
N VAL A 295 0.14 17.51 19.81
CA VAL A 295 1.02 18.17 18.81
C VAL A 295 0.50 19.56 18.47
N ILE A 296 -0.79 19.72 18.21
CA ILE A 296 -1.40 21.04 17.94
C ILE A 296 -1.13 21.99 19.12
N LYS A 297 -1.31 21.53 20.36
CA LYS A 297 -1.06 22.34 21.56
C LYS A 297 0.41 22.74 21.70
N ILE A 298 1.35 21.83 21.47
CA ILE A 298 2.80 22.10 21.51
C ILE A 298 3.15 23.25 20.57
N VAL A 299 2.58 23.23 19.36
CA VAL A 299 2.84 24.25 18.34
C VAL A 299 2.14 25.57 18.66
N GLU A 300 0.86 25.54 19.04
CA GLU A 300 0.06 26.74 19.36
C GLU A 300 0.63 27.54 20.54
N GLU A 301 1.01 26.84 21.60
CA GLU A 301 1.58 27.46 22.79
C GLU A 301 3.11 27.67 22.67
N ASN A 302 3.71 27.34 21.52
CA ASN A 302 5.15 27.43 21.24
C ASN A 302 6.00 26.82 22.37
N LEU A 303 5.55 25.66 22.86
CA LEU A 303 6.10 25.01 24.06
C LEU A 303 7.46 24.35 23.83
N TYR A 304 7.82 24.13 22.56
CA TYR A 304 9.05 23.44 22.19
C TYR A 304 9.76 24.17 21.04
N ASP A 305 11.10 24.17 21.07
CA ASP A 305 11.92 24.93 20.13
C ASP A 305 12.47 24.10 18.95
N PHE A 306 12.32 22.78 18.99
CA PHE A 306 12.75 21.85 17.93
C PHE A 306 14.22 22.04 17.53
N LYS A 307 15.09 22.18 18.54
CA LYS A 307 16.53 22.44 18.36
C LYS A 307 17.27 21.32 17.63
N GLN A 308 16.99 20.05 17.92
CA GLN A 308 17.68 18.95 17.25
C GLN A 308 17.20 18.84 15.81
N SER A 309 15.90 18.97 15.56
CA SER A 309 15.35 19.08 14.20
C SER A 309 15.98 20.25 13.44
N GLN A 310 16.17 21.42 14.06
CA GLN A 310 16.85 22.55 13.43
C GLN A 310 18.33 22.26 13.16
N PHE A 311 19.02 21.55 14.06
CA PHE A 311 20.41 21.12 13.86
C PHE A 311 20.54 20.24 12.63
N VAL A 312 19.60 19.30 12.40
CA VAL A 312 19.55 18.51 11.17
C VAL A 312 19.43 19.43 9.96
N LEU A 313 18.44 20.33 9.94
CA LEU A 313 18.28 21.24 8.80
C LEU A 313 19.54 22.06 8.52
N ASN A 314 20.19 22.57 9.57
CA ASN A 314 21.45 23.31 9.44
C ASN A 314 22.62 22.44 8.94
N HIS A 315 22.71 21.19 9.39
CA HIS A 315 23.75 20.24 8.96
C HIS A 315 23.68 19.95 7.46
N PHE A 316 22.47 19.89 6.89
CA PHE A 316 22.25 19.74 5.45
C PHE A 316 22.18 21.09 4.71
N GLU A 317 22.55 22.19 5.36
CA GLU A 317 22.54 23.56 4.81
C GLU A 317 21.16 23.98 4.28
N LEU A 318 20.09 23.47 4.90
CA LEU A 318 18.74 23.74 4.48
C LEU A 318 18.23 25.06 5.04
N ASN A 319 17.88 26.00 4.17
CA ASN A 319 17.19 27.24 4.54
C ASN A 319 15.68 27.00 4.83
N ILE A 320 15.41 26.12 5.79
CA ILE A 320 14.08 25.79 6.32
C ILE A 320 14.17 25.91 7.85
N LYS A 321 13.16 26.50 8.48
CA LYS A 321 13.07 26.52 9.94
C LYS A 321 12.21 25.36 10.43
N SER A 322 12.68 24.61 11.42
CA SER A 322 11.94 23.49 12.02
C SER A 322 10.59 23.93 12.57
N LYS A 323 10.51 25.16 13.10
CA LYS A 323 9.26 25.79 13.56
C LYS A 323 8.23 26.00 12.45
N ASP A 324 8.66 26.32 11.23
CA ASP A 324 7.74 26.49 10.10
C ASP A 324 7.15 25.13 9.70
N VAL A 325 7.98 24.08 9.72
CA VAL A 325 7.53 22.70 9.48
C VAL A 325 6.54 22.24 10.55
N ALA A 326 6.83 22.52 11.83
CA ALA A 326 5.92 22.21 12.94
C ALA A 326 4.59 22.96 12.82
N HIS A 327 4.63 24.24 12.42
CA HIS A 327 3.45 25.06 12.18
C HIS A 327 2.56 24.50 11.05
N ASP A 328 3.16 24.21 9.89
CA ASP A 328 2.45 23.63 8.76
C ASP A 328 1.93 22.22 9.06
N LEU A 329 2.61 21.46 9.94
CA LEU A 329 2.11 20.18 10.45
C LEU A 329 0.87 20.37 11.32
N ALA A 330 0.84 21.34 12.22
CA ALA A 330 -0.36 21.64 12.99
C ALA A 330 -1.54 22.04 12.08
N ILE A 331 -1.30 22.85 11.05
CA ILE A 331 -2.32 23.19 10.04
C ILE A 331 -2.81 21.93 9.32
N PHE A 332 -1.88 21.07 8.88
CA PHE A 332 -2.21 19.80 8.23
C PHE A 332 -3.06 18.91 9.13
N LEU A 333 -2.67 18.75 10.41
CA LEU A 333 -3.41 17.96 11.39
C LEU A 333 -4.77 18.58 11.76
N ARG A 334 -4.93 19.90 11.72
CA ARG A 334 -6.25 20.54 11.91
C ARG A 334 -7.21 20.21 10.77
N LYS A 335 -6.70 20.10 9.53
CA LYS A 335 -7.51 19.76 8.34
C LYS A 335 -8.17 18.38 8.47
N TYR A 336 -7.53 17.43 9.15
CA TYR A 336 -8.05 16.08 9.34
C TYR A 336 -8.61 15.89 10.74
N GLU A 337 -9.61 15.02 10.90
CA GLU A 337 -10.24 14.76 12.20
C GLU A 337 -9.34 13.94 13.16
N GLY A 338 -8.31 13.28 12.63
CA GLY A 338 -7.34 12.44 13.35
C GLY A 338 -6.11 12.15 12.49
N ILE A 339 -5.00 11.71 13.09
CA ILE A 339 -3.81 11.26 12.34
C ILE A 339 -4.18 10.11 11.39
N ASP A 340 -5.04 9.19 11.84
CA ASP A 340 -5.48 8.05 11.03
C ASP A 340 -6.13 8.46 9.71
N PHE A 341 -6.95 9.52 9.71
CA PHE A 341 -7.57 10.03 8.49
C PHE A 341 -6.52 10.60 7.53
N ALA A 342 -5.51 11.28 8.04
CA ALA A 342 -4.42 11.80 7.20
C ALA A 342 -3.60 10.68 6.56
N VAL A 343 -3.34 9.61 7.32
CA VAL A 343 -2.66 8.40 6.82
C VAL A 343 -3.54 7.64 5.83
N ASP A 344 -4.84 7.56 6.08
CA ASP A 344 -5.79 6.84 5.22
C ASP A 344 -5.93 7.47 3.84
N GLU A 345 -5.85 8.80 3.74
CA GLU A 345 -5.81 9.49 2.44
C GLU A 345 -4.63 9.03 1.57
N ILE A 346 -3.47 8.74 2.17
CA ILE A 346 -2.29 8.24 1.45
C ILE A 346 -2.52 6.80 1.01
N ARG A 347 -2.99 5.98 1.96
CA ARG A 347 -3.35 4.58 1.69
C ARG A 347 -4.39 4.50 0.57
N SER A 348 -5.34 5.43 0.51
CA SER A 348 -6.37 5.54 -0.53
C SER A 348 -5.78 5.66 -1.94
N VAL A 349 -4.72 6.46 -2.12
CA VAL A 349 -4.05 6.59 -3.42
C VAL A 349 -3.49 5.24 -3.89
N PHE A 350 -2.78 4.54 -3.01
CA PHE A 350 -2.24 3.21 -3.34
C PHE A 350 -3.34 2.17 -3.53
N ARG A 351 -4.38 2.17 -2.69
CA ARG A 351 -5.56 1.29 -2.85
C ARG A 351 -6.20 1.47 -4.21
N ASN A 352 -6.46 2.71 -4.63
CA ASN A 352 -7.07 2.99 -5.92
C ASN A 352 -6.19 2.46 -7.07
N ALA A 353 -4.88 2.70 -7.03
CA ALA A 353 -3.95 2.19 -8.03
C ALA A 353 -3.84 0.65 -8.05
N ILE A 354 -3.88 0.00 -6.89
CA ILE A 354 -3.93 -1.47 -6.77
C ILE A 354 -5.25 -1.98 -7.34
N ASN A 355 -6.37 -1.35 -6.99
CA ASN A 355 -7.69 -1.72 -7.47
C ASN A 355 -7.77 -1.66 -8.98
N GLU A 356 -7.22 -0.64 -9.63
CA GLU A 356 -7.11 -0.60 -11.10
C GLU A 356 -6.43 -1.84 -11.69
N GLU A 357 -5.33 -2.31 -11.08
CA GLU A 357 -4.64 -3.53 -11.52
C GLU A 357 -5.45 -4.81 -11.23
N ILE A 358 -6.17 -4.86 -10.09
CA ILE A 358 -7.11 -5.94 -9.76
C ILE A 358 -8.23 -5.99 -10.80
N TYR A 359 -8.85 -4.85 -11.12
CA TYR A 359 -9.96 -4.73 -12.07
C TYR A 359 -9.54 -5.21 -13.46
N LYS A 360 -8.31 -4.92 -13.92
CA LYS A 360 -7.80 -5.41 -15.20
C LYS A 360 -7.76 -6.94 -15.29
N VAL A 361 -7.54 -7.63 -14.17
CA VAL A 361 -7.46 -9.10 -14.11
C VAL A 361 -8.83 -9.73 -13.89
N LEU A 362 -9.62 -9.19 -12.96
CA LEU A 362 -10.94 -9.74 -12.64
C LEU A 362 -11.99 -9.43 -13.72
N PHE A 363 -11.91 -8.25 -14.35
CA PHE A 363 -12.93 -7.75 -15.27
C PHE A 363 -12.30 -7.08 -16.51
N PRO A 364 -11.58 -7.86 -17.35
CA PRO A 364 -11.03 -7.34 -18.60
C PRO A 364 -12.15 -6.75 -19.50
N PRO A 365 -11.84 -5.78 -20.37
CA PRO A 365 -12.81 -5.09 -21.22
C PRO A 365 -13.32 -5.96 -22.37
N GLU A 366 -14.09 -7.01 -22.07
CA GLU A 366 -14.77 -7.92 -23.01
C GLU A 366 -16.03 -8.53 -22.33
N PRO A 367 -17.00 -9.11 -23.06
CA PRO A 367 -18.42 -8.96 -22.72
C PRO A 367 -18.94 -9.95 -21.65
N PHE A 368 -18.08 -10.59 -20.85
CA PHE A 368 -18.50 -11.65 -19.94
C PHE A 368 -18.12 -11.41 -18.47
N ASN A 369 -19.20 -11.45 -17.67
CA ASN A 369 -19.31 -11.72 -16.24
C ASN A 369 -18.84 -10.63 -15.25
N ASP A 370 -19.81 -9.81 -14.86
CA ASP A 370 -19.75 -8.85 -13.74
C ASP A 370 -20.01 -9.52 -12.38
N PHE A 371 -19.39 -10.66 -12.10
CA PHE A 371 -19.51 -11.29 -10.78
C PHE A 371 -18.16 -11.57 -10.14
N VAL A 372 -18.17 -11.64 -8.81
CA VAL A 372 -17.06 -12.16 -8.01
C VAL A 372 -17.62 -13.05 -6.92
N THR A 373 -17.07 -14.25 -6.82
CA THR A 373 -17.37 -15.20 -5.75
C THR A 373 -16.23 -15.20 -4.75
N ARG A 374 -16.55 -15.05 -3.46
CA ARG A 374 -15.57 -15.24 -2.38
C ARG A 374 -15.50 -16.71 -1.98
N ILE A 375 -14.28 -17.22 -1.92
CA ILE A 375 -13.92 -18.53 -1.39
C ILE A 375 -12.91 -18.32 -0.27
N ASN A 376 -13.26 -18.73 0.94
CA ASN A 376 -12.28 -18.76 2.02
C ASN A 376 -11.31 -19.91 1.79
N LEU A 377 -10.03 -19.61 1.97
CA LEU A 377 -8.92 -20.57 1.87
C LEU A 377 -8.43 -21.02 3.27
N THR A 378 -9.03 -20.46 4.32
CA THR A 378 -8.86 -20.82 5.74
C THR A 378 -10.22 -20.93 6.42
N ASP A 379 -10.27 -21.53 7.62
CA ASP A 379 -11.48 -21.72 8.46
C ASP A 379 -11.99 -20.38 9.05
N SER A 380 -11.72 -19.24 8.39
CA SER A 380 -12.03 -17.89 8.86
C SER A 380 -13.11 -17.27 8.01
N ASP A 381 -14.32 -17.18 8.55
CA ASP A 381 -15.39 -16.42 7.91
C ASP A 381 -15.13 -14.90 7.99
N LEU A 382 -14.27 -14.44 8.91
CA LEU A 382 -13.93 -13.03 9.15
C LEU A 382 -12.52 -12.69 8.63
N ILE A 383 -12.38 -12.31 7.37
CA ILE A 383 -11.15 -11.65 6.91
C ILE A 383 -11.08 -10.29 7.61
N GLY A 384 -10.04 -10.08 8.43
CA GLY A 384 -9.80 -8.85 9.18
C GLY A 384 -10.56 -8.74 10.53
N GLY A 385 -11.30 -9.77 10.96
CA GLY A 385 -11.88 -9.78 12.30
C GLY A 385 -10.90 -10.25 13.37
N ASP A 386 -11.15 -9.94 14.65
CA ASP A 386 -10.40 -10.49 15.78
C ASP A 386 -10.85 -11.94 16.06
N ASN A 387 -10.06 -12.92 15.59
CA ASN A 387 -10.25 -14.32 15.94
C ASN A 387 -9.04 -14.83 16.73
N PHE A 388 -9.20 -14.91 18.04
CA PHE A 388 -8.19 -15.42 18.99
C PHE A 388 -7.65 -16.83 18.66
N ARG A 389 -8.28 -17.57 17.74
CA ARG A 389 -7.88 -18.92 17.31
C ARG A 389 -7.11 -18.94 15.98
N GLN A 390 -6.96 -17.83 15.26
CA GLN A 390 -6.38 -17.80 13.92
C GLN A 390 -5.34 -16.69 13.77
N GLU A 391 -4.18 -17.04 13.20
CA GLU A 391 -3.09 -16.08 12.92
C GLU A 391 -3.18 -15.48 11.51
N MET A 392 -3.83 -16.15 10.56
CA MET A 392 -3.94 -15.69 9.18
C MET A 392 -5.28 -16.09 8.57
N ALA A 393 -5.93 -15.15 7.89
CA ALA A 393 -7.02 -15.41 6.96
C ALA A 393 -6.54 -15.27 5.52
N ALA A 394 -6.98 -16.20 4.68
CA ALA A 394 -6.78 -16.11 3.24
C ALA A 394 -8.11 -16.35 2.52
N ALA A 395 -8.33 -15.62 1.44
CA ALA A 395 -9.48 -15.82 0.58
C ALA A 395 -9.15 -15.53 -0.87
N ALA A 396 -9.85 -16.25 -1.75
CA ALA A 396 -9.87 -16.03 -3.18
C ALA A 396 -11.19 -15.34 -3.57
N PHE A 397 -11.07 -14.34 -4.42
CA PHE A 397 -12.16 -13.59 -5.05
C PHE A 397 -12.11 -13.94 -6.53
N VAL A 398 -13.01 -14.82 -6.95
CA VAL A 398 -12.98 -15.49 -8.26
C VAL A 398 -14.04 -14.87 -9.16
N SER A 399 -13.63 -14.31 -10.29
CA SER A 399 -14.53 -13.89 -11.37
C SER A 399 -14.53 -14.92 -12.50
N GLY A 400 -15.26 -14.67 -13.59
CA GLY A 400 -15.16 -15.47 -14.82
C GLY A 400 -13.76 -15.50 -15.43
N ASN A 401 -12.96 -14.46 -15.22
CA ASN A 401 -11.70 -14.21 -15.96
C ASN A 401 -10.44 -14.31 -15.10
N GLY A 402 -10.56 -14.06 -13.80
CA GLY A 402 -9.40 -13.93 -12.93
C GLY A 402 -9.72 -14.24 -11.47
N VAL A 403 -8.66 -14.27 -10.67
CA VAL A 403 -8.72 -14.52 -9.24
C VAL A 403 -7.83 -13.54 -8.52
N LEU A 404 -8.38 -12.86 -7.52
CA LEU A 404 -7.64 -12.10 -6.52
C LEU A 404 -7.52 -12.97 -5.27
N VAL A 405 -6.31 -13.18 -4.77
CA VAL A 405 -6.06 -13.87 -3.51
C VAL A 405 -5.46 -12.88 -2.53
N THR A 406 -6.04 -12.80 -1.34
CA THR A 406 -5.57 -11.91 -0.28
C THR A 406 -5.14 -12.72 0.94
N TRP A 407 -4.03 -12.35 1.56
CA TRP A 407 -3.54 -12.93 2.80
C TRP A 407 -3.43 -11.84 3.87
N HIS A 408 -4.24 -11.95 4.91
CA HIS A 408 -4.32 -10.99 6.00
C HIS A 408 -3.99 -11.69 7.32
N LEU A 409 -3.13 -11.09 8.13
CA LEU A 409 -2.91 -11.59 9.49
C LEU A 409 -4.10 -11.19 10.36
N ILE A 410 -4.61 -12.16 11.12
CA ILE A 410 -5.64 -11.93 12.13
C ILE A 410 -4.94 -12.01 13.48
N GLY A 411 -5.16 -10.98 14.28
CA GLY A 411 -4.53 -10.81 15.56
C GLY A 411 -4.69 -11.98 16.52
N ARG A 412 -3.79 -12.07 17.51
CA ARG A 412 -3.95 -12.91 18.70
C ARG A 412 -4.08 -11.97 19.89
N MET A 413 -5.18 -12.08 20.65
CA MET A 413 -5.22 -11.53 21.99
C MET A 413 -4.12 -12.21 22.83
N ARG A 414 -3.27 -11.40 23.49
CA ARG A 414 -2.46 -11.89 24.62
C ARG A 414 -3.44 -12.41 25.68
N TYR A 415 -3.35 -13.70 25.98
CA TYR A 415 -3.96 -14.26 27.20
C TYR A 415 -3.04 -13.98 28.38
#